data_AF-A0A212LJ75-F1
#
_entry.id   AF-A0A212LJ75-F1
#
_cell.length_a   1.000
_cell.length_b   1.000
_cell.length_c   1.000
_cell.angle_alpha   90.00
_cell.angle_beta   90.00
_cell.angle_gamma   90.00
#
_symmetry.space_group_name_H-M   'P 1'
#
loop_
_entity.id
_entity.type
_entity.pdbx_description
1 polymer ?
#
loop_
_entity_poly.entity_id
_entity_poly.type
_entity_poly.pdbx_seq_one_letter_code
_entity_poly.pdbx_strand_id
1 'polypeptide(L)'
;MTEERNREILKRRRAGETFAAIARDHSVSVPRVRQIFEREERKDLRRKELAEADRRADQPNLLHLDPWVRQLLAEFCGKAEFTPDDVERRGFWRSNFSCEEPVWRAIVKWMALAGKQPAKLPFRWTIEEWQEHDFGDVPKRP
;
A
#
# COMPACT_ATOMS: atom_id res chain seq x y z
N MET A 1 11.36 0.88 26.07
CA MET A 1 10.34 0.37 27.01
C MET A 1 9.24 -0.47 26.32
N THR A 2 8.22 0.10 25.67
CA THR A 2 7.06 -0.71 25.18
C THR A 2 7.36 -1.61 23.99
N GLU A 3 8.20 -1.16 23.05
CA GLU A 3 8.55 -1.96 21.87
C GLU A 3 9.45 -3.16 22.20
N GLU A 4 10.42 -3.00 23.09
CA GLU A 4 11.27 -4.11 23.56
C GLU A 4 10.43 -5.17 24.27
N ARG A 5 9.50 -4.74 25.14
CA ARG A 5 8.56 -5.66 25.78
C ARG A 5 7.73 -6.45 24.76
N ASN A 6 7.25 -5.79 23.71
CA ASN A 6 6.47 -6.47 22.67
C ASN A 6 7.32 -7.46 21.86
N ARG A 7 8.58 -7.11 21.55
CA ARG A 7 9.53 -8.03 20.90
C ARG A 7 9.82 -9.25 21.78
N GLU A 8 9.97 -9.05 23.09
CA GLU A 8 10.18 -10.14 24.05
C GLU A 8 8.97 -11.07 24.13
N ILE A 9 7.75 -10.51 24.20
CA ILE A 9 6.49 -11.28 24.13
C ILE A 9 6.45 -12.16 22.86
N LEU A 10 6.83 -11.59 21.70
CA LEU A 10 6.87 -12.31 20.43
C LEU A 10 7.90 -13.45 20.46
N LYS A 11 9.11 -13.18 20.97
CA LYS A 11 10.21 -14.15 21.09
C LYS A 11 9.82 -15.33 21.98
N ARG A 12 9.31 -15.06 23.18
CA ARG A 12 8.88 -16.08 24.15
C ARG A 12 7.74 -16.93 23.61
N ARG A 13 6.76 -16.30 22.95
CA ARG A 13 5.66 -17.05 22.34
C ARG A 13 6.13 -17.98 21.21
N ARG A 14 7.09 -17.54 20.38
CA ARG A 14 7.72 -18.37 19.33
C ARG A 14 8.58 -19.50 19.91
N ALA A 15 9.18 -19.30 21.09
CA ALA A 15 9.90 -20.33 21.84
C ALA A 15 8.99 -21.39 22.50
N GLY A 16 7.66 -21.27 22.33
CA GLY A 16 6.69 -22.26 22.80
C GLY A 16 6.02 -21.90 24.14
N GLU A 17 6.33 -20.75 24.73
CA GLU A 17 5.71 -20.35 25.99
C GLU A 17 4.21 -20.04 25.86
N THR A 18 3.45 -20.31 26.92
CA THR A 18 2.00 -20.06 26.94
C THR A 18 1.69 -18.58 27.16
N PHE A 19 0.57 -18.10 26.60
CA PHE A 19 0.14 -16.72 26.82
C PHE A 19 -0.10 -16.39 28.31
N ALA A 20 -0.48 -17.38 29.12
CA ALA A 20 -0.68 -17.21 30.56
C ALA A 20 0.63 -16.99 31.31
N ALA A 21 1.70 -17.70 30.96
CA ALA A 21 3.03 -17.48 31.54
C ALA A 21 3.56 -16.09 31.19
N ILE A 22 3.49 -15.72 29.91
CA ILE A 22 3.92 -14.40 29.42
C ILE A 22 3.12 -13.27 30.08
N ALA A 23 1.80 -13.45 30.24
CA ALA A 23 0.91 -12.49 30.90
C ALA A 23 1.34 -12.20 32.36
N ARG A 24 1.65 -13.26 33.10
CA ARG A 24 2.12 -13.17 34.50
C ARG A 24 3.39 -12.35 34.59
N ASP A 25 4.39 -12.69 33.77
CA ASP A 25 5.72 -12.10 33.84
C ASP A 25 5.74 -10.62 33.43
N HIS A 26 4.86 -10.24 32.50
CA HIS A 26 4.74 -8.85 32.05
C HIS A 26 3.63 -8.06 32.76
N SER A 27 2.97 -8.66 33.75
CA SER A 27 1.84 -8.05 34.50
C SER A 27 0.77 -7.45 33.57
N VAL A 28 0.41 -8.20 32.52
CA VAL A 28 -0.61 -7.81 31.54
C VAL A 28 -1.63 -8.93 31.38
N SER A 29 -2.85 -8.59 30.98
CA SER A 29 -3.89 -9.61 30.77
C SER A 29 -3.55 -10.52 29.57
N VAL A 30 -3.97 -11.78 29.64
CA VAL A 30 -3.80 -12.75 28.52
C VAL A 30 -4.37 -12.23 27.19
N PRO A 31 -5.59 -11.61 27.14
CA PRO A 31 -6.09 -11.00 25.92
C PRO A 31 -5.16 -9.90 25.36
N ARG A 32 -4.55 -9.11 26.25
CA ARG A 32 -3.62 -8.06 25.83
C ARG A 32 -2.34 -8.66 25.23
N VAL A 33 -1.81 -9.74 25.80
CA VAL A 33 -0.66 -10.46 25.23
C VAL A 33 -0.99 -11.01 23.84
N ARG A 34 -2.17 -11.61 23.65
CA ARG A 34 -2.62 -12.09 22.33
C ARG A 34 -2.65 -10.97 21.29
N GLN A 35 -3.28 -9.83 21.63
CA GLN A 35 -3.33 -8.66 20.74
C GLN A 35 -1.93 -8.15 20.37
N ILE A 36 -1.01 -8.09 21.34
CA ILE A 36 0.37 -7.68 21.10
C ILE A 36 1.06 -8.66 20.16
N PHE A 37 0.94 -9.97 20.43
CA PHE A 37 1.52 -11.02 19.62
C PHE A 37 1.05 -10.94 18.16
N GLU A 38 -0.27 -10.93 17.93
CA GLU A 38 -0.86 -10.85 16.59
C GLU A 38 -0.43 -9.59 15.83
N ARG A 39 -0.37 -8.44 16.53
CA ARG A 39 0.07 -7.17 15.94
C ARG A 39 1.54 -7.21 15.53
N GLU A 40 2.43 -7.69 16.39
CA GLU A 40 3.86 -7.76 16.09
C GLU A 40 4.18 -8.84 15.06
N GLU A 41 3.48 -9.98 15.08
CA GLU A 41 3.60 -11.00 14.04
C GLU A 41 3.20 -10.44 12.67
N ARG A 42 2.10 -9.70 12.59
CA ARG A 42 1.68 -9.02 11.35
C ARG A 42 2.72 -8.00 10.87
N LYS A 43 3.34 -7.24 11.77
CA LYS A 43 4.43 -6.31 11.42
C LYS A 43 5.67 -7.03 10.90
N ASP A 44 6.07 -8.12 11.54
CA ASP A 44 7.19 -8.95 11.12
C ASP A 44 6.95 -9.54 9.72
N LEU A 45 5.74 -10.05 9.46
CA LEU A 45 5.32 -10.52 8.15
C LEU A 45 5.39 -9.39 7.12
N ARG A 46 4.79 -8.23 7.41
CA ARG A 46 4.82 -7.07 6.52
C ARG A 46 6.25 -6.63 6.19
N ARG A 47 7.16 -6.66 7.18
CA ARG A 47 8.57 -6.33 6.96
C ARG A 47 9.26 -7.32 6.02
N LYS A 48 8.97 -8.62 6.18
CA LYS A 48 9.51 -9.66 5.27
C LYS A 48 8.97 -9.50 3.86
N GLU A 49 7.68 -9.21 3.71
CA GLU A 49 7.07 -8.92 2.40
C GLU A 49 7.70 -7.72 1.72
N LEU A 50 7.92 -6.62 2.44
CA LEU A 50 8.58 -5.43 1.87
C LEU A 50 10.04 -5.71 1.50
N ALA A 51 10.77 -6.45 2.34
CA ALA A 51 12.13 -6.87 2.01
C ALA A 51 12.19 -7.84 0.83
N GLU A 52 11.14 -8.62 0.59
CA GLU A 52 10.97 -9.38 -0.64
C GLU A 52 10.66 -8.45 -1.82
N ALA A 53 9.72 -7.52 -1.65
CA ALA A 53 9.35 -6.52 -2.65
C ALA A 53 10.58 -5.79 -3.20
N ASP A 54 11.49 -5.35 -2.33
CA ASP A 54 12.70 -4.62 -2.69
C ASP A 54 13.72 -5.47 -3.45
N ARG A 55 13.69 -6.80 -3.27
CA ARG A 55 14.61 -7.73 -3.95
C ARG A 55 14.14 -8.13 -5.35
N ARG A 56 12.87 -7.93 -5.68
CA ARG A 56 12.36 -8.33 -6.98
C ARG A 56 12.76 -7.33 -8.07
N ALA A 57 12.95 -7.84 -9.30
CA ALA A 57 13.34 -7.04 -10.45
C ALA A 57 12.14 -6.30 -11.11
N ASP A 58 10.92 -6.75 -10.87
CA ASP A 58 9.67 -6.23 -11.45
C ASP A 58 9.13 -5.00 -10.69
N GLN A 59 9.90 -3.91 -10.69
CA GLN A 59 9.50 -2.68 -10.00
C GLN A 59 8.60 -1.77 -10.85
N PRO A 60 7.57 -1.13 -10.25
CA PRO A 60 7.06 -1.40 -8.90
C PRO A 60 6.16 -2.66 -8.87
N ASN A 61 6.32 -3.49 -7.85
CA ASN A 61 5.49 -4.68 -7.67
C ASN A 61 4.37 -4.46 -6.63
N LEU A 62 3.43 -5.40 -6.58
CA LEU A 62 2.26 -5.35 -5.69
C LEU A 62 2.62 -5.44 -4.20
N LEU A 63 3.80 -5.94 -3.84
CA LEU A 63 4.19 -6.13 -2.44
C LEU A 63 4.46 -4.79 -1.73
N HIS A 64 4.81 -3.74 -2.46
CA HIS A 64 4.92 -2.38 -1.90
C HIS A 64 3.59 -1.81 -1.44
N LEU A 65 2.47 -2.26 -2.02
CA LEU A 65 1.14 -1.87 -1.58
C LEU A 65 0.76 -2.61 -0.29
N ASP A 66 0.12 -1.88 0.63
CA ASP A 66 -0.51 -2.51 1.79
C ASP A 66 -1.61 -3.47 1.34
N PRO A 67 -1.85 -4.59 2.06
CA PRO A 67 -2.80 -5.62 1.63
C PRO A 67 -4.19 -5.09 1.28
N TRP A 68 -4.71 -4.16 2.08
CA TRP A 68 -5.98 -3.49 1.83
C TRP A 68 -5.97 -2.69 0.52
N VAL A 69 -4.90 -1.92 0.26
CA VAL A 69 -4.78 -1.12 -0.96
C VAL A 69 -4.65 -2.03 -2.19
N ARG A 70 -3.90 -3.13 -2.06
CA ARG A 70 -3.79 -4.15 -3.11
C ARG A 70 -5.15 -4.75 -3.44
N GLN A 71 -5.95 -5.08 -2.44
CA GLN A 71 -7.30 -5.62 -2.66
C GLN A 71 -8.21 -4.60 -3.35
N LEU A 72 -8.20 -3.34 -2.88
CA LEU A 72 -8.97 -2.26 -3.52
C LEU A 72 -8.60 -2.10 -5.00
N LEU A 73 -7.30 -2.11 -5.32
CA LEU A 73 -6.85 -2.00 -6.71
C LEU A 73 -7.15 -3.27 -7.52
N ALA A 74 -7.11 -4.46 -6.92
CA ALA A 74 -7.50 -5.70 -7.59
C ALA A 74 -8.98 -5.69 -7.99
N GLU A 75 -9.86 -5.27 -7.07
CA GLU A 75 -11.28 -5.08 -7.33
C GLU A 75 -11.51 -4.00 -8.39
N PHE A 76 -10.81 -2.87 -8.27
CA PHE A 76 -10.84 -1.80 -9.27
C PHE A 76 -10.43 -2.30 -10.65
N CYS A 77 -9.30 -3.00 -10.78
CA CYS A 77 -8.80 -3.55 -12.04
C CYS A 77 -9.59 -4.78 -12.52
N GLY A 78 -10.39 -5.41 -11.66
CA GLY A 78 -11.11 -6.66 -11.95
C GLY A 78 -10.21 -7.89 -12.06
N LYS A 79 -9.01 -7.86 -11.47
CA LYS A 79 -8.05 -8.98 -11.48
C LYS A 79 -7.12 -8.94 -10.28
N ALA A 80 -6.73 -10.13 -9.79
CA ALA A 80 -5.87 -10.27 -8.60
C ALA A 80 -4.43 -9.77 -8.84
N GLU A 81 -3.89 -10.02 -10.03
CA GLU A 81 -2.58 -9.56 -10.45
C GLU A 81 -2.74 -8.41 -11.46
N PHE A 82 -2.30 -7.23 -11.07
CA PHE A 82 -2.38 -6.02 -11.88
C PHE A 82 -1.06 -5.24 -11.86
N THR A 83 -0.91 -4.39 -12.85
CA THR A 83 0.25 -3.53 -13.07
C THR A 83 -0.18 -2.06 -12.97
N PRO A 84 0.78 -1.13 -12.82
CA PRO A 84 0.49 0.30 -12.93
C PRO A 84 -0.25 0.67 -14.23
N ASP A 85 0.06 0.02 -15.35
CA ASP A 85 -0.60 0.28 -16.64
C ASP A 85 -2.08 -0.13 -16.64
N ASP A 86 -2.47 -1.16 -15.88
CA ASP A 86 -3.87 -1.55 -15.73
C ASP A 86 -4.67 -0.50 -14.96
N VAL A 87 -4.05 0.12 -13.95
CA VAL A 87 -4.65 1.19 -13.16
C VAL A 87 -4.80 2.44 -14.00
N GLU A 88 -3.76 2.81 -14.76
CA GLU A 88 -3.81 3.95 -15.69
C GLU A 88 -4.91 3.77 -16.75
N ARG A 89 -4.93 2.61 -17.43
CA ARG A 89 -5.91 2.30 -18.48
C ARG A 89 -7.36 2.40 -17.99
N ARG A 90 -7.60 2.05 -16.73
CA ARG A 90 -8.93 2.09 -16.12
C ARG A 90 -9.28 3.45 -15.51
N GLY A 91 -8.29 4.33 -15.40
CA GLY A 91 -8.45 5.72 -15.04
C GLY A 91 -7.79 6.09 -13.73
N PHE A 92 -6.55 6.56 -13.79
CA PHE A 92 -5.79 6.97 -12.62
C PHE A 92 -6.06 8.44 -12.26
N TRP A 93 -7.20 8.74 -11.62
CA TRP A 93 -7.51 10.06 -11.07
C TRP A 93 -8.28 9.95 -9.75
N ARG A 94 -8.21 10.99 -8.91
CA ARG A 94 -8.69 10.95 -7.52
C ARG A 94 -10.13 10.48 -7.35
N SER A 95 -11.06 10.95 -8.18
CA SER A 95 -12.49 10.62 -8.06
C SER A 95 -12.85 9.23 -8.57
N ASN A 96 -11.95 8.53 -9.28
CA ASN A 96 -12.20 7.15 -9.70
C ASN A 96 -12.06 6.15 -8.55
N PHE A 97 -11.40 6.57 -7.46
CA PHE A 97 -11.19 5.75 -6.28
C PHE A 97 -12.06 6.25 -5.14
N SER A 98 -13.05 5.45 -4.75
CA SER A 98 -13.81 5.66 -3.52
C SER A 98 -12.96 5.23 -2.31
N CYS A 99 -11.96 6.05 -1.98
CA CYS A 99 -11.04 5.78 -0.88
C CYS A 99 -10.67 7.04 -0.11
N GLU A 100 -10.16 6.84 1.10
CA GLU A 100 -9.63 7.91 1.96
C GLU A 100 -8.31 8.48 1.44
N GLU A 101 -7.98 9.70 1.87
CA GLU A 101 -6.76 10.41 1.46
C GLU A 101 -5.45 9.64 1.72
N PRO A 102 -5.25 8.92 2.85
CA PRO A 102 -4.04 8.12 3.05
C PRO A 102 -3.90 6.98 2.03
N VAL A 103 -5.02 6.35 1.66
CA VAL A 103 -5.05 5.28 0.65
C VAL A 103 -4.73 5.84 -0.72
N TRP A 104 -5.34 6.96 -1.09
CA TRP A 104 -5.04 7.67 -2.33
C TRP A 104 -3.55 8.01 -2.44
N ARG A 105 -2.93 8.55 -1.39
CA ARG A 105 -1.49 8.86 -1.37
C ARG A 105 -0.62 7.62 -1.55
N ALA A 106 -1.02 6.48 -0.98
CA ALA A 106 -0.29 5.22 -1.15
C ALA A 106 -0.33 4.76 -2.62
N ILE A 107 -1.51 4.85 -3.27
CA ILE A 107 -1.67 4.54 -4.70
C ILE A 107 -0.81 5.48 -5.54
N VAL A 108 -0.84 6.79 -5.29
CA VAL A 108 -0.05 7.77 -6.04
C VAL A 108 1.45 7.52 -5.91
N LYS A 109 1.94 7.23 -4.70
CA LYS A 109 3.36 6.89 -4.51
C LYS A 109 3.76 5.64 -5.29
N TRP A 110 2.92 4.61 -5.27
CA TRP A 110 3.19 3.38 -6.01
C TRP A 110 3.17 3.59 -7.53
N MET A 111 2.19 4.34 -8.05
CA MET A 111 2.11 4.71 -9.46
C MET A 111 3.30 5.58 -9.90
N ALA A 112 3.78 6.48 -9.04
CA ALA A 112 4.94 7.31 -9.33
C ALA A 112 6.24 6.51 -9.49
N LEU A 113 6.38 5.36 -8.81
CA LEU A 113 7.52 4.45 -9.01
C LEU A 113 7.53 3.85 -10.43
N ALA A 114 6.39 3.80 -11.11
CA ALA A 114 6.27 3.41 -12.52
C ALA A 114 6.34 4.62 -13.49
N GLY A 115 6.66 5.82 -12.99
CA GLY A 115 6.68 7.05 -13.78
C GLY A 115 5.28 7.59 -14.14
N LYS A 116 4.21 7.08 -13.52
CA LYS A 116 2.83 7.48 -13.82
C LYS A 116 2.39 8.62 -12.92
N GLN A 117 1.61 9.56 -13.47
CA GLN A 117 1.02 10.67 -12.74
C GLN A 117 -0.50 10.63 -12.82
N PRO A 118 -1.21 11.06 -11.75
CA PRO A 118 -2.66 11.07 -11.77
C PRO A 118 -3.15 12.04 -12.85
N ALA A 119 -4.03 11.56 -13.72
CA ALA A 119 -4.65 12.38 -14.74
C ALA A 119 -5.46 13.49 -14.07
N LYS A 120 -5.27 14.73 -14.54
CA LYS A 120 -6.16 15.84 -14.21
C LYS A 120 -7.45 15.60 -14.99
N LEU A 121 -8.60 15.67 -14.32
CA LEU A 121 -9.88 15.41 -14.98
C LEU A 121 -10.20 16.51 -16.00
N PRO A 122 -10.80 16.15 -17.16
CA PRO A 122 -11.05 17.12 -18.22
C PRO A 122 -11.96 18.28 -17.78
N PHE A 123 -12.95 18.04 -16.92
CA PHE A 123 -13.80 19.12 -16.36
C PHE A 123 -13.10 20.02 -15.33
N ARG A 124 -11.85 19.74 -14.97
CA ARG A 124 -11.00 20.60 -14.13
C ARG A 124 -9.90 21.28 -14.93
N TRP A 125 -9.87 21.09 -16.25
CA TRP A 125 -8.97 21.81 -17.13
C TRP A 125 -9.55 23.19 -17.39
N THR A 126 -8.68 24.18 -17.41
CA THR A 126 -9.00 25.48 -17.98
C THR A 126 -9.22 25.34 -19.49
N ILE A 127 -9.83 26.35 -20.11
CA ILE A 127 -10.02 26.36 -21.57
C ILE A 127 -8.67 26.27 -22.30
N GLU A 128 -7.63 26.90 -21.75
CA GLU A 128 -6.27 26.89 -22.30
C GLU A 128 -5.62 25.49 -22.21
N GLU A 129 -5.76 24.81 -21.07
CA GLU A 129 -5.28 23.43 -20.90
C GLU A 129 -5.99 22.43 -21.82
N TRP A 130 -7.30 22.64 -22.08
CA TRP A 130 -8.04 21.87 -23.08
C TRP A 130 -7.51 22.09 -24.49
N GLN A 131 -7.25 23.34 -24.86
CA GLN A 131 -6.72 23.67 -26.17
C GLN A 131 -5.32 23.10 -26.37
N GLU A 132 -4.46 23.13 -25.35
CA GLU A 132 -3.13 22.54 -25.44
C GLU A 132 -3.18 21.01 -25.55
N HIS A 133 -4.08 20.33 -24.83
CA HIS A 133 -4.25 18.88 -24.95
C HIS A 133 -4.80 18.46 -26.32
N ASP A 134 -5.83 19.14 -26.83
CA ASP A 134 -6.51 18.74 -28.07
C ASP A 134 -5.80 19.22 -29.34
N PHE A 135 -5.03 20.31 -29.27
CA PHE A 135 -4.33 20.92 -30.41
C PHE A 135 -2.79 20.91 -30.30
N GLY A 136 -2.22 20.43 -29.19
CA GLY A 136 -0.76 20.37 -28.97
C GLY A 136 -0.02 19.34 -29.83
N ASP A 137 -0.74 18.42 -30.47
CA ASP A 137 -0.20 17.42 -31.40
C ASP A 137 -0.14 17.91 -32.86
N VAL A 138 -0.46 19.18 -33.14
CA VAL A 138 -0.23 19.73 -34.48
C VAL A 138 1.28 19.87 -34.66
N PRO A 139 1.93 19.09 -35.57
CA PRO A 139 3.33 19.27 -35.84
C PRO A 139 3.50 20.70 -36.31
N LYS A 140 4.36 21.47 -35.63
CA LYS A 140 4.82 22.75 -36.18
C LYS A 140 5.42 22.45 -37.54
N ARG A 141 4.66 22.73 -38.60
CA ARG A 141 5.17 22.66 -39.97
C ARG A 141 6.35 23.64 -40.06
N PRO A 142 7.43 23.24 -40.75
CA PRO A 142 8.67 24.00 -40.82
C PRO A 142 8.49 25.41 -41.38
#